data_AF-A0A0C9U9Y4-F1
#
_entry.id   AF-A0A0C9U9Y4-F1
#
_cell.length_a   1.000
_cell.length_b   1.000
_cell.length_c   1.000
_cell.angle_alpha   90.00
_cell.angle_beta   90.00
_cell.angle_gamma   90.00
#
_symmetry.space_group_name_H-M   'P 1'
#
loop_
_entity.id
_entity.type
_entity.pdbx_description
1 polymer ?
#
loop_
_entity_poly.entity_id
_entity_poly.type
_entity_poly.pdbx_seq_one_letter_code
_entity_poly.pdbx_strand_id
1 'polypeptide(L)'
;VPLSRKLKNRHVAMISLGGVIGTGLIPWNWNWFDEWGPVGLLLGYTFIGTICYSVMITVGEMIAYLPVAGGHVKLAERFVDSAFAFAMGWNLWYNWTVFLVPYPSELSAAATIIDFWDHKINSAVWITTCLVVALGINIWGVG
;
A
#
# COMPACT_ATOMS: atom_id res chain seq x y z
N VAL A 1 -30.05 -5.49 -5.28
CA VAL A 1 -30.05 -5.40 -3.79
C VAL A 1 -29.14 -4.26 -3.41
N PRO A 2 -29.61 -3.17 -2.77
CA PRO A 2 -28.71 -2.11 -2.35
C PRO A 2 -27.72 -2.70 -1.35
N LEU A 3 -26.42 -2.54 -1.60
CA LEU A 3 -25.36 -2.97 -0.70
C LEU A 3 -25.63 -2.36 0.68
N SER A 4 -26.00 -3.20 1.64
CA SER A 4 -26.16 -2.78 3.04
C SER A 4 -24.80 -2.30 3.54
N ARG A 5 -24.63 -0.99 3.68
CA ARG A 5 -23.39 -0.36 4.16
C ARG A 5 -23.26 -0.62 5.66
N LYS A 6 -22.88 -1.85 6.02
CA LYS A 6 -22.67 -2.30 7.42
C LYS A 6 -21.48 -1.60 8.08
N LEU A 7 -20.55 -1.05 7.29
CA LEU A 7 -19.38 -0.35 7.78
C LEU A 7 -19.65 1.14 7.95
N LYS A 8 -19.53 1.62 9.19
CA LYS A 8 -19.54 3.05 9.52
C LYS A 8 -18.33 3.74 8.87
N ASN A 9 -18.45 5.01 8.47
CA ASN A 9 -17.36 5.79 7.87
C ASN A 9 -16.04 5.70 8.68
N ARG A 10 -16.13 5.62 10.01
CA ARG A 10 -14.95 5.48 10.89
C ARG A 10 -14.18 4.18 10.67
N HIS A 11 -14.85 3.06 10.40
CA HIS A 11 -14.18 1.79 10.11
C HIS A 11 -13.47 1.84 8.77
N VAL A 12 -14.13 2.43 7.77
CA VAL A 12 -13.55 2.60 6.43
C VAL A 12 -12.31 3.50 6.48
N ALA A 13 -12.38 4.61 7.23
CA ALA A 13 -11.24 5.49 7.44
C ALA A 13 -10.09 4.79 8.18
N MET A 14 -10.38 4.00 9.22
CA MET A 14 -9.34 3.26 9.96
C MET A 14 -8.67 2.17 9.11
N ILE A 15 -9.42 1.46 8.26
CA ILE A 15 -8.86 0.48 7.31
C ILE A 15 -7.96 1.19 6.29
N SER A 16 -8.43 2.32 5.75
CA SER A 16 -7.64 3.12 4.79
C SER A 16 -6.35 3.66 5.41
N LEU A 17 -6.40 4.12 6.67
CA LEU A 17 -5.20 4.60 7.38
C LEU A 17 -4.23 3.47 7.69
N GLY A 18 -4.73 2.30 8.11
CA GLY A 18 -3.91 1.13 8.37
C GLY A 18 -3.15 0.63 7.14
N GLY A 19 -3.79 0.65 5.97
CA GLY A 19 -3.16 0.27 4.70
C GLY A 19 -2.11 1.28 4.20
N VAL A 20 -2.28 2.57 4.49
CA VAL A 20 -1.37 3.63 4.01
C VAL A 20 -0.15 3.81 4.91
N ILE A 21 -0.32 3.71 6.23
CA ILE A 21 0.79 3.92 7.18
C ILE A 21 1.79 2.75 7.11
N GLY A 22 1.31 1.51 6.96
CA GLY A 22 2.11 0.32 6.69
C GLY A 22 3.26 0.04 7.68
N THR A 23 3.95 -1.07 7.47
CA THR A 23 5.22 -1.35 8.19
C THR A 23 6.40 -0.58 7.61
N GLY A 24 6.20 0.19 6.53
CA GLY A 24 7.26 0.96 5.86
C GLY A 24 7.80 2.13 6.69
N LEU A 25 6.98 2.70 7.57
CA LEU A 25 7.29 3.98 8.22
C LEU A 25 8.28 3.89 9.40
N ILE A 26 8.52 2.72 9.99
CA ILE A 26 9.41 2.60 11.16
C ILE A 26 10.76 1.97 10.77
N PRO A 27 10.79 0.79 10.13
CA PRO A 27 12.01 0.07 9.75
C PRO A 27 12.57 0.51 8.40
N TRP A 28 12.07 1.59 7.78
CA TRP A 28 12.82 2.25 6.71
C TRP A 28 13.37 3.58 7.22
N ASN A 29 12.55 4.41 7.87
CA ASN A 29 12.99 5.75 8.30
C ASN A 29 14.22 5.77 9.22
N TRP A 30 14.48 4.73 10.04
CA TRP A 30 15.70 4.63 10.87
C TRP A 30 17.00 4.73 10.06
N ASN A 31 17.19 3.94 9.00
CA ASN A 31 18.42 3.97 8.19
C ASN A 31 18.62 5.31 7.47
N TRP A 32 17.52 5.99 7.14
CA TRP A 32 17.54 7.20 6.32
C TRP A 32 17.84 8.44 7.17
N PHE A 33 17.60 8.33 8.48
CA PHE A 33 17.89 9.38 9.44
C PHE A 33 19.40 9.61 9.59
N ASP A 34 20.19 8.53 9.59
CA ASP A 34 21.66 8.60 9.72
C ASP A 34 22.33 9.10 8.42
N GLU A 35 21.76 8.76 7.26
CA GLU A 35 22.37 9.10 5.96
C GLU A 35 21.99 10.50 5.46
N TRP A 36 20.74 10.95 5.66
CA TRP A 36 20.22 12.21 5.07
C TRP A 36 19.91 13.29 6.12
N GLY A 37 19.99 12.96 7.40
CA GLY A 37 19.68 13.85 8.51
C GLY A 37 18.19 14.22 8.63
N PRO A 38 17.79 14.85 9.75
CA PRO A 38 16.39 15.15 10.05
C PRO A 38 15.74 16.13 9.06
N VAL A 39 16.52 17.08 8.52
CA VAL A 39 16.02 18.08 7.57
C VAL A 39 15.78 17.49 6.19
N GLY A 40 16.67 16.58 5.73
CA GLY A 40 16.52 15.90 4.44
C GLY A 40 15.27 15.03 4.40
N LEU A 41 15.00 14.29 5.48
CA LEU A 41 13.80 13.47 5.62
C LEU A 41 12.51 14.31 5.57
N LEU A 42 12.47 15.43 6.30
CA LEU A 42 11.30 16.32 6.32
C LEU A 42 11.02 16.94 4.95
N LEU A 43 12.06 17.40 4.25
CA LEU A 43 11.92 17.98 2.92
C LEU A 43 11.45 16.92 1.90
N GLY A 44 12.01 15.71 1.93
CA GLY A 44 11.59 14.61 1.07
C GLY A 44 10.14 14.22 1.30
N TYR A 45 9.74 14.07 2.58
CA TYR A 45 8.36 13.72 2.93
C TYR A 45 7.37 14.82 2.55
N THR A 46 7.73 16.09 2.73
CA THR A 46 6.89 17.23 2.34
C THR A 46 6.75 17.34 0.82
N PHE A 47 7.83 17.10 0.08
CA PHE A 47 7.82 17.14 -1.38
C PHE A 47 6.94 16.03 -1.98
N ILE A 48 7.13 14.78 -1.58
CA ILE A 48 6.26 13.68 -2.01
C ILE A 48 4.81 13.91 -1.53
N GLY A 49 4.64 14.38 -0.30
CA GLY A 49 3.33 14.66 0.29
C GLY A 49 2.53 15.70 -0.51
N THR A 50 3.15 16.78 -0.97
CA THR A 50 2.48 17.82 -1.77
C THR A 50 2.06 17.30 -3.15
N ILE A 51 2.86 16.45 -3.78
CA ILE A 51 2.51 15.78 -5.04
C ILE A 51 1.31 14.85 -4.82
N CYS A 52 1.36 13.96 -3.83
CA CYS A 52 0.28 13.04 -3.51
C CYS A 52 -1.02 13.78 -3.14
N TYR A 53 -0.91 14.87 -2.38
CA TYR A 53 -2.06 15.70 -2.02
C TYR A 53 -2.73 16.32 -3.25
N SER A 54 -1.93 16.87 -4.17
CA SER A 54 -2.44 17.46 -5.42
C SER A 54 -3.15 16.43 -6.29
N VAL A 55 -2.61 15.21 -6.38
CA VAL A 55 -3.25 14.10 -7.10
C VAL A 55 -4.57 13.69 -6.42
N MET A 56 -4.60 13.58 -5.09
CA MET A 56 -5.81 13.17 -4.39
C MET A 56 -6.94 14.20 -4.51
N ILE A 57 -6.62 15.51 -4.53
CA ILE A 57 -7.62 16.56 -4.77
C ILE A 57 -8.23 16.43 -6.16
N THR A 58 -7.41 16.31 -7.20
CA THR A 58 -7.90 16.20 -8.59
C THR A 58 -8.75 14.95 -8.80
N VAL A 59 -8.36 13.82 -8.21
CA VAL A 59 -9.17 12.59 -8.19
C VAL A 59 -10.47 12.78 -7.41
N GLY A 60 -10.43 13.49 -6.29
CA GLY A 60 -11.61 13.83 -5.49
C GLY A 60 -12.64 14.65 -6.26
N GLU A 61 -12.20 15.66 -7.02
CA GLU A 61 -13.06 16.48 -7.88
C GLU A 61 -13.69 15.64 -9.00
N MET A 62 -12.92 14.75 -9.64
CA MET A 62 -13.44 13.83 -10.66
C MET A 62 -14.51 12.88 -10.12
N ILE A 63 -14.33 12.35 -8.90
CA ILE A 63 -15.30 11.45 -8.26
C ILE A 63 -16.57 12.22 -7.85
N ALA A 64 -16.44 13.46 -7.37
CA ALA A 64 -17.58 14.29 -6.99
C ALA A 64 -18.44 14.70 -8.19
N TYR A 65 -17.82 14.93 -9.35
CA TYR A 65 -18.51 15.25 -10.59
C TYR A 65 -19.26 14.06 -11.21
N LEU A 66 -18.65 12.87 -11.21
CA LEU A 66 -19.24 11.68 -11.79
C LEU A 66 -18.95 10.44 -10.91
N PRO A 67 -19.88 10.04 -10.02
CA PRO A 67 -19.69 8.86 -9.18
C PRO A 67 -19.90 7.58 -9.99
N VAL A 68 -18.88 7.16 -10.75
CA VAL A 68 -18.89 5.91 -11.51
C VAL A 68 -18.35 4.77 -10.66
N ALA A 69 -19.09 3.67 -10.60
CA ALA A 69 -18.59 2.42 -10.04
C ALA A 69 -17.51 1.83 -10.99
N GLY A 70 -16.25 1.94 -10.60
CA GLY A 70 -15.12 1.47 -11.43
C GLY A 70 -13.72 1.89 -10.97
N GLY A 71 -13.63 2.77 -9.96
CA GLY A 71 -12.33 3.20 -9.41
C GLY A 71 -11.56 4.13 -10.35
N HIS A 72 -10.32 4.45 -9.98
CA HIS A 72 -9.46 5.41 -10.68
C HIS A 72 -9.12 4.99 -12.12
N VAL A 73 -9.10 3.69 -12.43
CA VAL A 73 -8.85 3.18 -13.80
C VAL A 73 -9.99 3.55 -14.76
N LYS A 74 -11.25 3.44 -14.30
CA LYS A 74 -12.42 3.78 -15.12
C LYS A 74 -12.57 5.29 -15.33
N LEU A 75 -12.17 6.08 -14.34
CA LEU A 75 -12.10 7.54 -14.46
C LEU A 75 -11.06 7.94 -15.52
N ALA A 76 -9.90 7.31 -15.53
CA ALA A 76 -8.87 7.57 -16.52
C ALA A 76 -9.24 7.18 -17.95
N GLU A 77 -9.95 6.07 -18.14
CA GLU A 77 -10.45 5.63 -19.45
C GLU A 77 -11.39 6.68 -20.06
N ARG A 78 -12.10 7.44 -19.21
CA ARG A 78 -13.09 8.42 -19.62
C ARG A 78 -12.51 9.82 -19.83
N PHE A 79 -11.56 10.24 -19.00
CA PHE A 79 -11.03 11.61 -18.99
C PHE A 79 -9.73 11.80 -19.78
N VAL A 80 -8.94 10.74 -19.98
CA VAL A 80 -7.62 10.84 -20.64
C VAL A 80 -7.65 10.09 -21.98
N ASP A 81 -7.55 8.77 -21.93
CA ASP A 81 -7.55 7.90 -23.11
C ASP A 81 -7.69 6.43 -22.67
N SER A 82 -8.24 5.59 -23.54
CA SER A 82 -8.36 4.15 -23.28
C SER A 82 -7.00 3.44 -23.21
N ALA A 83 -5.99 3.89 -23.96
CA ALA A 83 -4.64 3.34 -23.91
C ALA A 83 -3.93 3.67 -22.58
N PHE A 84 -4.15 4.88 -22.05
CA PHE A 84 -3.61 5.29 -20.75
C PHE A 84 -4.25 4.49 -19.61
N ALA A 85 -5.56 4.23 -19.69
CA ALA A 85 -6.25 3.37 -18.75
C ALA A 85 -5.74 1.92 -18.77
N PHE A 86 -5.42 1.39 -19.94
CA PHE A 86 -4.80 0.05 -20.06
C PHE A 86 -3.41 -0.01 -19.42
N ALA A 87 -2.57 1.00 -19.66
CA ALA A 87 -1.24 1.08 -19.05
C ALA A 87 -1.32 1.17 -17.52
N MET A 88 -2.22 2.00 -16.99
CA MET A 88 -2.44 2.08 -15.55
C MET A 88 -3.05 0.81 -14.97
N GLY A 89 -3.95 0.14 -15.68
CA GLY A 89 -4.47 -1.17 -15.29
C GLY A 89 -3.34 -2.20 -15.13
N TRP A 90 -2.40 -2.24 -16.07
CA TRP A 90 -1.21 -3.10 -15.99
C TRP A 90 -0.26 -2.70 -14.86
N ASN A 91 -0.04 -1.41 -14.64
CA ASN A 91 0.81 -0.92 -13.54
C ASN A 91 0.19 -1.26 -12.17
N LEU A 92 -1.13 -1.14 -12.03
CA LEU A 92 -1.84 -1.54 -10.82
C LEU A 92 -1.82 -3.05 -10.62
N TRP A 93 -2.01 -3.83 -11.68
CA TRP A 93 -1.91 -5.29 -11.62
C TRP A 93 -0.50 -5.72 -11.20
N TYR A 94 0.54 -5.10 -11.75
CA TYR A 94 1.92 -5.35 -11.35
C TYR A 94 2.16 -4.95 -9.88
N ASN A 95 1.65 -3.79 -9.45
CA ASN A 95 1.77 -3.36 -8.07
C ASN A 95 1.07 -4.35 -7.11
N TRP A 96 -0.13 -4.80 -7.44
CA TRP A 96 -0.86 -5.79 -6.65
C TRP A 96 -0.14 -7.15 -6.63
N THR A 97 0.31 -7.66 -7.76
CA THR A 97 0.92 -9.00 -7.85
C THR A 97 2.35 -9.05 -7.31
N VAL A 98 3.12 -7.97 -7.41
CA VAL A 98 4.54 -7.97 -7.00
C VAL A 98 4.75 -7.35 -5.63
N PHE A 99 3.95 -6.37 -5.23
CA PHE A 99 4.12 -5.72 -3.92
C PHE A 99 3.11 -6.22 -2.87
N LEU A 100 1.87 -6.53 -3.27
CA LEU A 100 0.82 -6.94 -2.33
C LEU A 100 0.78 -8.46 -2.14
N VAL A 101 0.70 -9.26 -3.20
CA VAL A 101 0.59 -10.73 -3.10
C VAL A 101 1.76 -11.38 -2.34
N PRO A 102 3.04 -11.00 -2.57
CA PRO A 102 4.15 -11.57 -1.81
C PRO A 102 4.54 -10.80 -0.54
N TYR A 103 3.77 -9.78 -0.10
CA TYR A 103 4.06 -8.93 1.08
C TYR A 103 5.56 -8.71 1.42
N PRO A 104 6.46 -8.40 0.46
CA PRO A 104 7.89 -8.52 0.70
C PRO A 104 8.37 -7.49 1.71
N SER A 105 7.77 -6.31 1.73
CA SER A 105 8.12 -5.22 2.65
C SER A 105 7.77 -5.56 4.10
N GLU A 106 6.59 -6.13 4.34
CA GLU A 106 6.13 -6.52 5.67
C GLU A 106 6.86 -7.76 6.19
N LEU A 107 7.09 -8.75 5.32
CA LEU A 107 7.83 -9.96 5.64
C LEU A 107 9.32 -9.68 5.84
N SER A 108 9.92 -8.82 5.02
CA SER A 108 11.31 -8.38 5.20
C SER A 108 11.46 -7.59 6.50
N ALA A 109 10.51 -6.71 6.84
CA ALA A 109 10.52 -5.99 8.10
C ALA A 109 10.41 -6.96 9.31
N ALA A 110 9.50 -7.93 9.26
CA ALA A 110 9.35 -8.94 10.30
C ALA A 110 10.62 -9.79 10.46
N ALA A 111 11.27 -10.16 9.36
CA ALA A 111 12.51 -10.92 9.37
C ALA A 111 13.69 -10.13 9.95
N THR A 112 13.82 -8.84 9.64
CA THR A 112 14.83 -7.96 10.25
C THR A 112 14.63 -7.81 11.76
N ILE A 113 13.37 -7.75 12.25
CA ILE A 113 13.07 -7.66 13.68
C ILE A 113 13.42 -8.97 14.41
N ILE A 114 13.18 -10.12 13.80
CA ILE A 114 13.51 -11.43 14.40
C ILE A 114 15.04 -11.62 14.41
N ASP A 115 15.71 -11.22 13.34
CA ASP A 115 17.17 -11.24 13.27
C ASP A 115 17.81 -10.32 14.34
N PHE A 116 17.16 -9.23 14.74
CA PHE A 116 17.63 -8.39 15.85
C PHE A 116 17.75 -9.14 17.20
N TRP A 117 16.98 -10.23 17.41
CA TRP A 117 16.98 -11.00 18.67
C TRP A 117 17.74 -12.33 18.59
N ASP A 118 17.81 -12.99 17.42
CA ASP A 118 18.56 -14.25 17.25
C ASP A 118 19.24 -14.33 15.87
N HIS A 119 20.57 -14.16 15.86
CA HIS A 119 21.41 -14.19 14.66
C HIS A 119 21.77 -15.61 14.16
N LYS A 120 21.32 -16.67 14.84
CA LYS A 120 21.74 -18.04 14.48
C LYS A 120 21.00 -18.61 13.27
N ILE A 121 19.86 -18.04 12.89
CA ILE A 121 18.97 -18.59 11.86
C ILE A 121 18.91 -17.64 10.68
N ASN A 122 19.06 -18.16 9.46
CA ASN A 122 18.98 -17.37 8.24
C ASN A 122 17.60 -16.70 8.11
N SER A 123 17.60 -15.38 7.94
CA SER A 123 16.40 -14.53 7.79
C SER A 123 15.43 -15.05 6.72
N ALA A 124 15.92 -15.74 5.68
CA ALA A 124 15.10 -16.37 4.64
C ALA A 124 14.11 -17.44 5.17
N VAL A 125 14.43 -18.12 6.28
CA VAL A 125 13.54 -19.14 6.88
C VAL A 125 12.34 -18.49 7.56
N TRP A 126 12.53 -17.34 8.20
CA TRP A 126 11.46 -16.58 8.82
C TRP A 126 10.53 -15.94 7.78
N ILE A 127 11.10 -15.39 6.70
CA ILE A 127 10.34 -14.85 5.57
C ILE A 127 9.42 -15.93 4.96
N THR A 128 9.98 -17.10 4.66
CA THR A 128 9.22 -18.21 4.05
C THR A 128 8.14 -18.76 4.98
N THR A 129 8.41 -18.88 6.27
CA THR A 129 7.42 -19.34 7.27
C THR A 129 6.25 -18.37 7.39
N CYS A 130 6.52 -17.07 7.54
CA CYS A 130 5.47 -16.05 7.64
C CYS A 130 4.65 -15.95 6.35
N LEU A 131 5.29 -16.12 5.18
CA LEU A 131 4.61 -16.17 3.89
C LEU A 131 3.65 -17.36 3.81
N VAL A 132 4.09 -18.56 4.21
CA VAL A 132 3.23 -19.77 4.22
C VAL A 132 2.03 -19.60 5.15
N VAL A 133 2.22 -19.01 6.33
CA VAL A 133 1.12 -18.73 7.26
C VAL A 133 0.14 -17.71 6.66
N ALA A 134 0.64 -16.61 6.10
CA ALA A 134 -0.19 -15.60 5.46
C ALA A 134 -0.98 -16.16 4.27
N LEU A 135 -0.34 -16.99 3.45
CA LEU A 135 -0.96 -17.66 2.31
C LEU A 135 -2.02 -18.66 2.78
N GLY A 136 -1.75 -19.41 3.85
CA GLY A 136 -2.71 -20.32 4.47
C GLY A 136 -3.95 -19.60 5.01
N ILE A 137 -3.78 -18.47 5.70
CA ILE A 137 -4.89 -17.64 6.19
C ILE A 137 -5.68 -17.05 5.02
N ASN A 138 -5.02 -16.58 3.96
CA ASN A 138 -5.72 -16.02 2.79
C ASN A 138 -6.50 -17.09 2.03
N ILE A 139 -5.99 -18.32 1.93
CA ILE A 139 -6.68 -19.41 1.23
C ILE A 139 -7.85 -19.96 2.07
N TRP A 140 -7.71 -20.06 3.39
CA TRP A 140 -8.75 -20.64 4.26
C TRP A 140 -9.73 -19.62 4.86
N GLY A 141 -9.34 -18.36 5.01
CA GLY A 141 -10.20 -17.28 5.54
C GLY A 141 -11.13 -16.64 4.49
N VAL A 142 -10.95 -16.98 3.21
CA VAL A 142 -11.79 -16.54 2.08
C VAL A 142 -12.95 -17.53 1.82
N GLY A 143 -13.19 -18.48 2.74
CA GLY A 143 -14.36 -19.36 2.77
C GLY A 143 -15.48 -18.83 3.66
#